data_AF-A0A357BMC5-F1
#
_entry.id   AF-A0A357BMC5-F1
#
_cell.length_a   1.000
_cell.length_b   1.000
_cell.length_c   1.000
_cell.angle_alpha   90.00
_cell.angle_beta   90.00
_cell.angle_gamma   90.00
#
_symmetry.space_group_name_H-M   'P 1'
#
loop_
_entity.id
_entity.type
_entity.pdbx_description
1 polymer ?
#
loop_
_entity_poly.entity_id
_entity_poly.type
_entity_poly.pdbx_seq_one_letter_code
_entity_poly.pdbx_strand_id
1 'polypeptide(L)'
;MGDFLIGLIKIFLATLLIPVVIASVLGFQNHLTTYPMEYQDFFLWGVMAFLLVFLFAYQFWGVYEFGQKIMGDIFKFSAPFNSIISYVLPFYFIIIMFLFYATTEFLGIKRYDPYFMFFSGFSLAMHTFLSAQDLQEQEKTPVKPSYLLTICVVVILNIVLMVLFMDLILGKWTFPAFFETTWQGVQNKYDFILHQMIDVK
;
A
#
# COMPACT_ATOMS: atom_id res chain seq x y z
N MET A 1 9.69 26.79 -18.32
CA MET A 1 9.86 25.67 -19.28
C MET A 1 10.29 24.38 -18.56
N GLY A 2 11.23 24.43 -17.61
CA GLY A 2 11.64 23.25 -16.82
C GLY A 2 10.50 22.57 -16.04
N ASP A 3 9.70 23.33 -15.29
CA ASP A 3 8.65 22.75 -14.44
C ASP A 3 7.56 22.00 -15.21
N PHE A 4 7.20 22.51 -16.40
CA PHE A 4 6.25 21.84 -17.30
C PHE A 4 6.81 20.50 -17.80
N LEU A 5 8.08 20.48 -18.21
CA LEU A 5 8.75 19.28 -18.70
C LEU A 5 8.87 18.23 -17.59
N ILE A 6 9.22 18.64 -16.37
CA ILE A 6 9.25 17.78 -15.18
C ILE A 6 7.85 17.21 -14.89
N GLY A 7 6.81 18.04 -14.99
CA GLY A 7 5.42 17.61 -14.85
C GLY A 7 5.04 16.52 -15.87
N LEU A 8 5.37 16.72 -17.15
CA LEU A 8 5.13 15.73 -18.20
C LEU A 8 5.87 14.41 -17.95
N ILE A 9 7.13 14.47 -17.53
CA ILE A 9 7.91 13.28 -17.18
C ILE A 9 7.23 12.51 -16.05
N LYS A 10 6.79 13.20 -15.00
CA LYS A 10 6.08 12.57 -13.87
C LYS A 10 4.77 11.89 -14.30
N ILE A 11 3.97 12.52 -15.17
CA ILE A 11 2.73 11.91 -15.70
C ILE A 11 3.04 10.67 -16.51
N PHE A 12 4.04 10.75 -17.38
CA PHE A 12 4.48 9.62 -18.18
C PHE A 12 4.93 8.45 -17.28
N LEU A 13 5.76 8.73 -16.28
CA LEU A 13 6.18 7.73 -15.29
C LEU A 13 5.01 7.16 -14.49
N ALA A 14 4.07 8.00 -14.03
CA ALA A 14 2.88 7.54 -13.33
C ALA A 14 2.03 6.61 -14.22
N THR A 15 1.87 6.96 -15.50
CA THR A 15 1.14 6.14 -16.47
C THR A 15 1.81 4.78 -16.67
N LEU A 16 3.15 4.75 -16.77
CA LEU A 16 3.90 3.50 -16.82
C LEU A 16 3.76 2.68 -15.53
N LEU A 17 3.61 3.31 -14.37
CA LEU A 17 3.42 2.57 -13.12
C LEU A 17 2.01 2.00 -12.93
N ILE A 18 0.99 2.46 -13.66
CA ILE A 18 -0.39 1.94 -13.52
C ILE A 18 -0.46 0.40 -13.71
N PRO A 19 0.09 -0.19 -14.79
CA PRO A 19 0.16 -1.65 -14.93
C PRO A 19 0.81 -2.35 -13.73
N VAL A 20 1.85 -1.74 -13.15
CA VAL A 20 2.55 -2.26 -11.96
C VAL A 20 1.64 -2.24 -10.75
N VAL A 21 0.95 -1.12 -10.48
CA VAL A 21 -0.03 -1.02 -9.39
C VAL A 21 -1.11 -2.09 -9.53
N ILE A 22 -1.69 -2.25 -10.72
CA ILE A 22 -2.75 -3.24 -10.95
C ILE A 22 -2.21 -4.66 -10.75
N ALA A 23 -1.02 -4.98 -11.26
CA ALA A 23 -0.40 -6.28 -11.06
C ALA A 23 -0.07 -6.55 -9.59
N SER A 24 0.41 -5.56 -8.84
CA SER A 24 0.66 -5.69 -7.40
C SER A 24 -0.62 -5.92 -6.60
N VAL A 25 -1.71 -5.21 -6.91
CA VAL A 25 -3.01 -5.42 -6.24
C VAL A 25 -3.56 -6.81 -6.51
N LEU A 26 -3.56 -7.25 -7.78
CA LEU A 26 -4.03 -8.60 -8.14
C LEU A 26 -3.11 -9.69 -7.58
N GLY A 27 -1.80 -9.47 -7.62
CA GLY A 27 -0.80 -10.36 -7.02
C GLY A 27 -1.02 -10.50 -5.52
N PHE A 28 -1.34 -9.41 -4.82
CA PHE A 28 -1.65 -9.43 -3.40
C PHE A 28 -2.96 -10.15 -3.11
N GLN A 29 -4.01 -9.92 -3.91
CA GLN A 29 -5.27 -10.63 -3.77
C GLN A 29 -5.07 -12.14 -3.96
N ASN A 30 -4.31 -12.55 -4.96
CA ASN A 30 -3.94 -13.95 -5.17
C ASN A 30 -3.10 -14.49 -4.00
N HIS A 31 -2.16 -13.71 -3.49
CA HIS A 31 -1.36 -14.07 -2.32
C HIS A 31 -2.23 -14.29 -1.08
N LEU A 32 -3.25 -13.48 -0.85
CA LEU A 32 -4.20 -13.66 0.25
C LEU A 32 -4.88 -15.03 0.20
N THR A 33 -5.09 -15.60 -0.99
CA THR A 33 -5.70 -16.94 -1.15
C THR A 33 -4.84 -18.09 -0.60
N THR A 34 -3.56 -17.85 -0.34
CA THR A 34 -2.65 -18.84 0.28
C THR A 34 -2.88 -19.01 1.79
N TYR A 35 -3.68 -18.12 2.40
CA TYR A 35 -4.06 -18.16 3.80
C TYR A 35 -5.50 -18.68 3.96
N PRO A 36 -5.88 -19.14 5.17
CA PRO A 36 -7.24 -19.57 5.45
C PRO A 36 -8.28 -18.53 5.03
N MET A 37 -9.43 -18.99 4.52
CA MET A 37 -10.49 -18.10 4.02
C MET A 37 -10.93 -17.06 5.06
N GLU A 38 -10.96 -17.43 6.34
CA GLU A 38 -11.24 -16.50 7.45
C GLU A 38 -10.31 -15.28 7.46
N TYR A 39 -9.03 -15.44 7.11
CA TYR A 39 -8.07 -14.33 7.14
C TYR A 39 -8.36 -13.35 6.00
N GLN A 40 -8.77 -13.87 4.85
CA GLN A 40 -9.14 -13.08 3.68
C GLN A 40 -10.41 -12.27 3.97
N ASP A 41 -11.43 -12.92 4.52
CA ASP A 41 -12.70 -12.29 4.86
C ASP A 41 -12.49 -11.19 5.90
N PHE A 42 -11.78 -11.48 6.99
CA PHE A 42 -11.52 -10.48 8.03
C PHE A 42 -10.69 -9.30 7.52
N PHE A 43 -9.69 -9.55 6.68
CA PHE A 43 -8.92 -8.49 6.05
C PHE A 43 -9.81 -7.56 5.20
N LEU A 44 -10.65 -8.12 4.33
CA LEU A 44 -11.59 -7.36 3.51
C LEU A 44 -12.62 -6.63 4.37
N TRP A 45 -13.13 -7.26 5.43
CA TRP A 45 -13.99 -6.59 6.41
C TRP A 45 -13.30 -5.40 7.09
N GLY A 46 -11.99 -5.49 7.35
CA GLY A 46 -11.18 -4.39 7.85
C GLY A 46 -11.14 -3.21 6.88
N VAL A 47 -10.87 -3.48 5.60
CA VAL A 47 -10.90 -2.48 4.53
C VAL A 47 -12.29 -1.83 4.43
N MET A 48 -13.34 -2.65 4.38
CA MET A 48 -14.73 -2.17 4.27
C MET A 48 -15.16 -1.36 5.50
N ALA A 49 -14.80 -1.79 6.70
CA ALA A 49 -15.08 -1.07 7.93
C ALA A 49 -14.41 0.30 7.94
N PHE A 50 -13.14 0.39 7.52
CA PHE A 50 -12.48 1.69 7.36
C PHE A 50 -13.25 2.58 6.38
N LEU A 51 -13.60 2.08 5.19
CA LEU A 51 -14.31 2.87 4.19
C LEU A 51 -15.66 3.38 4.69
N LEU A 52 -16.43 2.53 5.37
CA LEU A 52 -17.73 2.92 5.92
C LEU A 52 -17.58 3.99 7.01
N VAL A 53 -16.65 3.81 7.95
CA VAL A 53 -16.42 4.82 9.00
C VAL A 53 -15.87 6.11 8.39
N PHE A 54 -14.95 6.02 7.44
CA PHE A 54 -14.36 7.16 6.75
C PHE A 54 -15.40 8.00 6.00
N LEU A 55 -16.32 7.34 5.27
CA LEU A 55 -17.33 8.02 4.46
C LEU A 55 -18.48 8.60 5.30
N PHE A 56 -18.90 7.92 6.37
CA PHE A 56 -20.14 8.26 7.07
C PHE A 56 -19.96 8.82 8.49
N ALA A 57 -18.78 8.66 9.10
CA ALA A 57 -18.61 8.95 10.52
C ALA A 57 -17.39 9.82 10.86
N TYR A 58 -16.18 9.45 10.42
CA TYR A 58 -14.94 10.06 10.91
C TYR A 58 -13.77 9.97 9.93
N GLN A 59 -13.10 11.10 9.67
CA GLN A 59 -12.04 11.22 8.65
C GLN A 59 -10.63 10.79 9.10
N PHE A 60 -10.43 10.40 10.37
CA PHE A 60 -9.15 9.88 10.89
C PHE A 60 -7.90 10.77 10.73
N TRP A 61 -8.04 12.04 10.33
CA TRP A 61 -6.90 12.95 10.10
C TRP A 61 -5.92 13.04 11.26
N GLY A 62 -6.40 13.32 12.49
CA GLY A 62 -5.51 13.42 13.64
C GLY A 62 -4.77 12.11 13.97
N VAL A 63 -5.38 10.96 13.66
CA VAL A 63 -4.75 9.64 13.82
C VAL A 63 -3.64 9.51 12.78
N TYR A 64 -3.94 9.77 11.50
CA TYR A 64 -2.96 9.70 10.42
C TYR A 64 -1.77 10.66 10.60
N GLU A 65 -2.03 11.94 10.89
CA GLU A 65 -0.99 12.95 11.11
C GLU A 65 -0.07 12.58 12.29
N PHE A 66 -0.64 12.02 13.36
CA PHE A 66 0.15 11.54 14.48
C PHE A 66 1.12 10.42 14.05
N GLY A 67 0.65 9.46 13.26
CA GLY A 67 1.49 8.40 12.72
C GLY A 67 2.59 8.92 11.78
N GLN A 68 2.23 9.81 10.86
CA GLN A 68 3.16 10.51 9.96
C GLN A 68 4.26 11.23 10.73
N LYS A 69 3.89 11.98 11.78
CA LYS A 69 4.83 12.72 12.62
C LYS A 69 5.81 11.79 13.33
N ILE A 70 5.34 10.69 13.91
CA ILE A 70 6.23 9.71 14.55
C ILE A 70 7.20 9.13 13.54
N MET A 71 6.72 8.73 12.36
CA MET A 71 7.60 8.19 11.32
C MET A 71 8.63 9.21 10.85
N GLY A 72 8.23 10.47 10.66
CA GLY A 72 9.15 11.55 10.33
C GLY A 72 10.20 11.78 11.43
N ASP A 73 9.80 11.75 12.70
CA ASP A 73 10.72 11.93 13.83
C ASP A 73 11.72 10.77 13.98
N ILE A 74 11.28 9.52 13.73
CA ILE A 74 12.15 8.34 13.73
C ILE A 74 13.18 8.44 12.59
N PHE A 75 12.75 8.82 11.39
CA PHE A 75 13.59 8.82 10.18
C PHE A 75 14.22 10.18 9.83
N LYS A 76 14.13 11.17 10.72
CA LYS A 76 14.69 12.53 10.52
C LYS A 76 16.18 12.57 10.19
N PHE A 77 16.94 11.53 10.54
CA PHE A 77 18.36 11.41 10.23
C PHE A 77 18.62 11.10 8.74
N SER A 78 17.61 10.64 8.00
CA SER A 78 17.69 10.30 6.57
C SER A 78 17.12 11.44 5.71
N ALA A 79 17.86 12.55 5.65
CA ALA A 79 17.40 13.81 5.04
C ALA A 79 16.73 13.70 3.65
N PRO A 80 17.21 12.91 2.67
CA PRO A 80 16.53 12.82 1.37
C PRO A 80 15.27 11.96 1.38
N PHE A 81 15.09 11.09 2.38
CA PHE A 81 13.99 10.13 2.45
C PHE A 81 12.89 10.51 3.44
N ASN A 82 13.17 11.46 4.34
CA ASN A 82 12.27 11.82 5.43
C ASN A 82 10.85 12.18 4.96
N SER A 83 10.73 12.89 3.84
CA SER A 83 9.44 13.30 3.28
C SER A 83 8.66 12.18 2.60
N ILE A 84 9.31 11.11 2.13
CA ILE A 84 8.66 10.00 1.42
C ILE A 84 8.34 8.86 2.39
N ILE A 85 9.23 8.62 3.36
CA ILE A 85 9.13 7.52 4.31
C ILE A 85 7.83 7.58 5.09
N SER A 86 7.38 8.77 5.50
CA SER A 86 6.15 8.90 6.29
C SER A 86 4.92 8.47 5.48
N TYR A 87 4.87 8.71 4.17
CA TYR A 87 3.82 8.20 3.27
C TYR A 87 3.98 6.72 2.92
N VAL A 88 5.20 6.19 2.92
CA VAL A 88 5.47 4.80 2.51
C VAL A 88 5.28 3.82 3.67
N LEU A 89 5.57 4.24 4.90
CA LEU A 89 5.53 3.36 6.06
C LEU A 89 4.24 3.56 6.86
N PRO A 90 3.26 2.65 6.74
CA PRO A 90 2.01 2.74 7.48
C PRO A 90 2.25 2.48 8.98
N PHE A 91 2.43 3.56 9.75
CA PHE A 91 2.79 3.48 11.18
C PHE A 91 1.90 2.52 11.99
N TYR A 92 0.57 2.69 11.89
CA TYR A 92 -0.37 1.86 12.63
C TYR A 92 -0.33 0.41 12.20
N PHE A 93 -0.14 0.15 10.91
CA PHE A 93 0.04 -1.21 10.41
C PHE A 93 1.29 -1.85 11.02
N ILE A 94 2.43 -1.14 11.04
CA ILE A 94 3.67 -1.63 11.65
C ILE A 94 3.45 -1.96 13.14
N ILE A 95 2.75 -1.10 13.88
CA ILE A 95 2.42 -1.36 15.29
C ILE A 95 1.53 -2.59 15.43
N ILE A 96 0.47 -2.70 14.63
CA ILE A 96 -0.46 -3.85 14.68
C ILE A 96 0.30 -5.15 14.38
N MET A 97 1.17 -5.14 13.36
CA MET A 97 2.04 -6.26 13.00
C MET A 97 3.02 -6.62 14.12
N PHE A 98 3.66 -5.63 14.73
CA PHE A 98 4.57 -5.85 15.86
C PHE A 98 3.85 -6.42 17.08
N LEU A 99 2.68 -5.88 17.42
CA LEU A 99 1.85 -6.40 18.51
C LEU A 99 1.39 -7.83 18.22
N PHE A 100 1.00 -8.11 16.98
CA PHE A 100 0.61 -9.45 16.57
C PHE A 100 1.76 -10.43 16.77
N TYR A 101 2.93 -10.13 16.20
CA TYR A 101 4.15 -10.91 16.37
C TYR A 101 4.45 -11.14 17.86
N ALA A 102 4.38 -10.07 18.67
CA ALA A 102 4.64 -10.15 20.10
C ALA A 102 3.67 -11.11 20.81
N THR A 103 2.38 -11.02 20.51
CA THR A 103 1.35 -11.89 21.12
C THR A 103 1.44 -13.35 20.67
N THR A 104 1.78 -13.59 19.40
CA THR A 104 1.83 -14.94 18.85
C THR A 104 3.10 -15.67 19.28
N GLU A 105 4.26 -15.02 19.17
CA GLU A 105 5.55 -15.66 19.43
C GLU A 105 5.92 -15.67 20.92
N PHE A 106 5.65 -14.60 21.67
CA PHE A 106 6.03 -14.56 23.10
C PHE A 106 4.95 -15.11 24.02
N LEU A 107 3.67 -14.95 23.69
CA LEU A 107 2.56 -15.41 24.54
C LEU A 107 1.90 -16.71 24.03
N GLY A 108 2.19 -17.14 22.79
CA GLY A 108 1.61 -18.34 22.20
C GLY A 108 0.12 -18.23 21.89
N ILE A 109 -0.44 -17.01 21.84
CA ILE A 109 -1.88 -16.80 21.71
C ILE A 109 -2.27 -16.67 20.23
N LYS A 110 -2.76 -17.76 19.62
CA LYS A 110 -3.20 -17.81 18.21
C LYS A 110 -4.70 -17.53 17.99
N ARG A 111 -5.44 -17.23 19.06
CA ARG A 111 -6.91 -17.04 18.98
C ARG A 111 -7.31 -15.73 18.31
N TYR A 112 -6.37 -14.80 18.17
CA TYR A 112 -6.66 -13.44 17.71
C TYR A 112 -6.28 -13.16 16.26
N ASP A 113 -5.76 -14.15 15.53
CA ASP A 113 -5.31 -14.01 14.13
C ASP A 113 -6.36 -13.32 13.23
N PRO A 114 -7.67 -13.65 13.28
CA PRO A 114 -8.66 -12.96 12.45
C PRO A 114 -8.79 -11.45 12.78
N TYR A 115 -8.68 -11.07 14.05
CA TYR A 115 -8.73 -9.65 14.46
C TYR A 115 -7.50 -8.90 13.96
N PHE A 116 -6.33 -9.54 14.01
CA PHE A 116 -5.12 -8.94 13.43
C PHE A 116 -5.26 -8.73 11.93
N MET A 117 -5.80 -9.71 11.20
CA MET A 117 -6.10 -9.56 9.77
C MET A 117 -7.07 -8.41 9.50
N PHE A 118 -8.12 -8.28 10.31
CA PHE A 118 -9.05 -7.15 10.23
C PHE A 118 -8.37 -5.80 10.44
N PHE A 119 -7.61 -5.63 11.53
CA PHE A 119 -6.92 -4.37 11.79
C PHE A 119 -5.82 -4.07 10.77
N SER A 120 -5.24 -5.10 10.15
CA SER A 120 -4.30 -4.94 9.04
C SER A 120 -4.97 -4.34 7.80
N GLY A 121 -6.13 -4.88 7.40
CA GLY A 121 -6.90 -4.33 6.29
C GLY A 121 -7.40 -2.93 6.57
N PHE A 122 -7.88 -2.69 7.78
CA PHE A 122 -8.31 -1.38 8.24
C PHE A 122 -7.17 -0.35 8.17
N SER A 123 -6.01 -0.66 8.77
CA SER A 123 -4.88 0.27 8.84
C SER A 123 -4.22 0.51 7.48
N LEU A 124 -4.14 -0.51 6.62
CA LEU A 124 -3.64 -0.38 5.25
C LEU A 124 -4.54 0.53 4.41
N ALA A 125 -5.87 0.33 4.49
CA ALA A 125 -6.84 1.16 3.80
C ALA A 125 -6.78 2.59 4.33
N MET A 126 -6.78 2.78 5.66
CA MET A 126 -6.65 4.09 6.29
C MET A 126 -5.41 4.83 5.80
N HIS A 127 -4.24 4.19 5.86
CA HIS A 127 -3.00 4.80 5.45
C HIS A 127 -3.00 5.16 3.96
N THR A 128 -3.48 4.26 3.10
CA THR A 128 -3.49 4.48 1.65
C THR A 128 -4.44 5.60 1.23
N PHE A 129 -5.68 5.60 1.76
CA PHE A 129 -6.67 6.61 1.42
C PHE A 129 -6.28 8.00 1.94
N LEU A 130 -5.80 8.10 3.18
CA LEU A 130 -5.39 9.38 3.76
C LEU A 130 -4.09 9.89 3.14
N SER A 131 -3.16 9.01 2.77
CA SER A 131 -1.99 9.40 1.97
C SER A 131 -2.39 9.93 0.60
N ALA A 132 -3.36 9.29 -0.07
CA ALA A 132 -3.86 9.77 -1.35
C ALA A 132 -4.49 11.16 -1.21
N GLN A 133 -5.33 11.36 -0.19
CA GLN A 133 -5.97 12.64 0.07
C GLN A 133 -4.96 13.75 0.38
N ASP A 134 -4.02 13.50 1.30
CA ASP A 134 -2.99 14.46 1.70
C ASP A 134 -2.09 14.87 0.51
N LEU A 135 -1.58 13.89 -0.24
CA LEU A 135 -0.79 14.14 -1.45
C LEU A 135 -1.59 14.91 -2.51
N GLN A 136 -2.88 14.62 -2.63
CA GLN A 136 -3.76 15.34 -3.55
C GLN A 136 -3.97 16.79 -3.11
N GLU A 137 -4.16 17.07 -1.83
CA GLU A 137 -4.40 18.41 -1.29
C GLU A 137 -3.15 19.30 -1.35
N GLN A 138 -1.95 18.72 -1.22
CA GLN A 138 -0.69 19.44 -1.32
C GLN A 138 -0.40 19.99 -2.73
N GLU A 139 -0.89 19.34 -3.79
CA GLU A 139 -0.65 19.75 -5.17
C GLU A 139 -1.81 20.57 -5.74
N LYS A 140 -1.61 21.90 -5.83
CA LYS A 140 -2.62 22.86 -6.32
C LYS A 140 -2.80 22.86 -7.85
N THR A 141 -1.93 22.18 -8.59
CA THR A 141 -2.01 22.16 -10.06
C THR A 141 -3.19 21.30 -10.52
N PRO A 142 -3.82 21.60 -11.67
CA PRO A 142 -4.95 20.78 -12.15
C PRO A 142 -4.58 19.33 -12.48
N VAL A 143 -3.37 19.08 -12.99
CA VAL A 143 -2.94 17.76 -13.51
C VAL A 143 -2.17 16.92 -12.48
N LYS A 144 -2.02 17.41 -11.24
CA LYS A 144 -1.41 16.75 -10.06
C LYS A 144 -0.38 15.63 -10.34
N PRO A 145 0.68 15.91 -11.13
CA PRO A 145 1.63 14.89 -11.58
C PRO A 145 2.44 14.26 -10.45
N SER A 146 2.75 15.04 -9.40
CA SER A 146 3.53 14.57 -8.25
C SER A 146 2.71 13.63 -7.37
N TYR A 147 1.43 13.96 -7.17
CA TYR A 147 0.45 13.10 -6.51
C TYR A 147 0.33 11.75 -7.22
N LEU A 148 0.05 11.75 -8.53
CA LEU A 148 -0.18 10.51 -9.30
C LEU A 148 1.02 9.56 -9.24
N LEU A 149 2.23 10.10 -9.40
CA LEU A 149 3.45 9.30 -9.32
C LEU A 149 3.68 8.77 -7.89
N THR A 150 3.57 9.64 -6.89
CA THR A 150 3.85 9.26 -5.50
C THR A 150 2.85 8.24 -4.98
N ILE A 151 1.56 8.38 -5.27
CA ILE A 151 0.55 7.42 -4.78
C ILE A 151 0.73 6.03 -5.41
N CYS A 152 1.16 5.94 -6.67
CA CYS A 152 1.51 4.65 -7.28
C CYS A 152 2.64 3.95 -6.51
N VAL A 153 3.70 4.69 -6.18
CA VAL A 153 4.84 4.17 -5.40
C VAL A 153 4.40 3.76 -4.00
N VAL A 154 3.61 4.60 -3.31
CA VAL A 154 3.08 4.31 -1.97
C VAL A 154 2.26 3.03 -1.97
N VAL A 155 1.34 2.85 -2.92
CA VAL A 155 0.51 1.64 -3.02
C VAL A 155 1.36 0.39 -3.25
N ILE A 156 2.31 0.43 -4.20
CA ILE A 156 3.21 -0.71 -4.47
C ILE A 156 4.01 -1.08 -3.22
N LEU A 157 4.62 -0.10 -2.56
CA LEU A 157 5.44 -0.34 -1.38
C LEU A 157 4.61 -0.82 -0.19
N ASN A 158 3.41 -0.27 0.03
CA ASN A 158 2.49 -0.73 1.06
C ASN A 158 2.11 -2.20 0.87
N ILE A 159 1.83 -2.61 -0.36
CA ILE A 159 1.52 -4.01 -0.68
C ILE A 159 2.74 -4.91 -0.42
N VAL A 160 3.92 -4.52 -0.89
CA VAL A 160 5.15 -5.29 -0.68
C VAL A 160 5.45 -5.45 0.81
N LEU A 161 5.34 -4.37 1.59
CA LEU A 161 5.50 -4.41 3.04
C LEU A 161 4.45 -5.31 3.67
N MET A 162 3.19 -5.20 3.26
CA MET A 162 2.11 -6.04 3.78
C MET A 162 2.41 -7.53 3.60
N VAL A 163 2.76 -7.96 2.38
CA VAL A 163 3.15 -9.35 2.11
C VAL A 163 4.35 -9.77 2.97
N LEU A 164 5.38 -8.94 3.06
CA LEU A 164 6.58 -9.23 3.85
C LEU A 164 6.26 -9.43 5.34
N PHE A 165 5.44 -8.55 5.92
CA PHE A 165 5.06 -8.63 7.33
C PHE A 165 4.13 -9.82 7.59
N MET A 166 3.18 -10.10 6.70
CA MET A 166 2.32 -11.28 6.81
C MET A 166 3.14 -12.57 6.79
N ASP A 167 4.12 -12.67 5.89
CA ASP A 167 5.01 -13.81 5.79
C ASP A 167 5.87 -14.00 7.04
N LEU A 168 6.43 -12.89 7.55
CA LEU A 168 7.25 -12.90 8.77
C LEU A 168 6.45 -13.40 9.98
N ILE A 169 5.21 -12.94 10.13
CA ILE A 169 4.41 -13.24 11.32
C ILE A 169 3.75 -14.62 11.23
N LEU A 170 3.28 -15.00 10.04
CA LEU A 170 2.64 -16.30 9.84
C LEU A 170 3.65 -17.43 9.64
N GLY A 171 4.95 -17.10 9.59
CA GLY A 171 6.04 -18.06 9.40
C GLY A 171 5.98 -18.78 8.05
N LYS A 172 5.34 -18.17 7.05
CA LYS A 172 5.24 -18.71 5.69
C LYS A 172 6.09 -17.85 4.77
N TRP A 173 7.11 -18.42 4.14
CA TRP A 173 7.94 -17.71 3.19
C TRP A 173 7.35 -17.81 1.77
N THR A 174 6.32 -17.01 1.52
CA THR A 174 5.58 -16.92 0.26
C THR A 174 5.94 -15.70 -0.60
N PHE A 175 6.80 -14.82 -0.09
CA PHE A 175 7.23 -13.56 -0.68
C PHE A 175 7.87 -13.72 -2.07
N PRO A 176 8.75 -14.71 -2.32
CA PRO A 176 9.28 -14.91 -3.67
C PRO A 176 8.18 -15.26 -4.69
N ALA A 177 7.21 -16.09 -4.31
CA ALA A 177 6.10 -16.48 -5.17
C ALA A 177 5.18 -15.29 -5.48
N PHE A 178 4.94 -14.42 -4.50
CA PHE A 178 4.24 -13.14 -4.72
C PHE A 178 4.99 -12.26 -5.74
N PHE A 179 6.31 -12.13 -5.61
CA PHE A 179 7.12 -11.34 -6.55
C PHE A 179 7.09 -11.92 -7.96
N GLU A 180 7.22 -13.23 -8.11
CA GLU A 180 7.15 -13.89 -9.41
C GLU A 180 5.78 -13.70 -10.07
N THR A 181 4.69 -13.92 -9.33
CA THR A 181 3.32 -13.72 -9.82
C THR A 181 3.07 -12.27 -10.22
N THR A 182 3.54 -11.31 -9.40
CA THR A 182 3.42 -9.88 -9.69
C THR A 182 4.21 -9.52 -10.94
N TRP A 183 5.45 -10.01 -11.07
CA TRP A 183 6.32 -9.74 -12.22
C TRP A 183 5.72 -10.26 -13.53
N GLN A 184 5.24 -11.50 -13.54
CA GLN A 184 4.53 -12.08 -14.68
C GLN A 184 3.28 -11.26 -15.02
N GLY A 185 2.52 -10.84 -14.00
CA GLY A 185 1.36 -9.95 -14.15
C GLY A 185 1.70 -8.59 -14.78
N VAL A 186 2.86 -8.03 -14.44
CA VAL A 186 3.39 -6.79 -15.04
C VAL A 186 3.71 -7.01 -16.53
N GLN A 187 4.47 -8.06 -16.85
CA GLN A 187 4.85 -8.39 -18.23
C GLN A 187 3.60 -8.57 -19.11
N ASN A 188 2.65 -9.39 -18.67
CA ASN A 188 1.42 -9.66 -19.41
C ASN A 188 0.61 -8.38 -19.69
N LYS A 189 0.56 -7.43 -18.75
CA LYS A 189 -0.15 -6.16 -18.94
C LYS A 189 0.57 -5.24 -19.93
N TYR A 190 1.89 -5.16 -19.85
CA TYR A 190 2.66 -4.39 -20.82
C TYR A 190 2.57 -4.99 -22.22
N ASP A 191 2.69 -6.31 -22.36
CA ASP A 191 2.53 -7.00 -23.62
C ASP A 191 1.15 -6.72 -24.21
N PHE A 192 0.09 -6.83 -23.40
CA PHE A 192 -1.27 -6.49 -23.83
C PHE A 192 -1.38 -5.05 -24.37
N ILE A 193 -0.84 -4.07 -23.64
CA ILE A 193 -0.86 -2.66 -24.08
C ILE A 193 -0.08 -2.48 -25.39
N LEU A 194 1.10 -3.08 -25.51
CA LEU A 194 1.94 -2.97 -26.71
C LEU A 194 1.27 -3.60 -27.93
N HIS A 195 0.63 -4.78 -27.79
CA HIS A 195 -0.12 -5.40 -28.87
C HIS A 195 -1.29 -4.51 -29.33
N GLN A 196 -2.07 -3.97 -28.38
CA GLN A 196 -3.16 -3.05 -28.73
C GLN A 196 -2.67 -1.77 -29.44
N MET A 197 -1.49 -1.24 -29.10
CA MET A 197 -0.94 -0.06 -29.78
C MET A 197 -0.40 -0.37 -31.20
N ILE A 198 0.04 -1.61 -31.44
CA ILE A 198 0.56 -2.04 -32.74
C ILE A 198 -0.58 -2.40 -33.70
N ASP A 199 -1.62 -3.08 -33.19
CA ASP A 199 -2.76 -3.57 -34.00
C ASP A 199 -3.76 -2.47 -34.41
N VAL A 200 -3.65 -1.27 -33.84
CA VAL A 200 -4.49 -0.09 -34.19
C VAL A 200 -3.93 0.68 -35.41
N LYS A 201 -2.96 0.10 -36.13
CA LYS A 201 -2.43 0.63 -37.40
C LYS A 201 -3.03 -0.07 -38.61
#